data_AF-A0A7S2GES5-F1
#
_entry.id   AF-A0A7S2GES5-F1
#
_cell.length_a   1.000
_cell.length_b   1.000
_cell.length_c   1.000
_cell.angle_alpha   90.00
_cell.angle_beta   90.00
_cell.angle_gamma   90.00
#
_symmetry.space_group_name_H-M   'P 1'
#
loop_
_entity.id
_entity.type
_entity.pdbx_description
1 polymer ?
#
loop_
_entity_poly.entity_id
_entity_poly.type
_entity_poly.pdbx_seq_one_letter_code
_entity_poly.pdbx_strand_id
1 'polypeptide(L)'
;LARAVAVAPTYAEAYNNLGWLFWDQGDLEQALRMYERCIELAPNSKNPSQNRLLALNYAPDVSPQLVYEAHRAWAERFSRELGPPCSDGWPLLRREVGRRLRVGYISPDFFHHSVSFFTQCLLEFRDKEGFDIFL
;
A
#
# COMPACT_ATOMS: atom_id res chain seq x y z
N LEU A 1 -2.40 12.71 22.00
CA LEU A 1 -2.59 11.24 21.80
C LEU A 1 -2.14 10.39 23.00
N ALA A 2 -1.02 10.69 23.67
CA ALA A 2 -0.61 9.95 24.89
C ALA A 2 -1.69 9.90 26.00
N ARG A 3 -2.39 11.02 26.25
CA ARG A 3 -3.54 11.04 27.17
C ARG A 3 -4.70 10.16 26.71
N ALA A 4 -4.92 10.02 25.40
CA ALA A 4 -6.00 9.20 24.85
C ALA A 4 -5.74 7.72 25.11
N VAL A 5 -4.52 7.23 24.90
CA VAL A 5 -4.15 5.84 25.23
C VAL A 5 -4.10 5.58 26.74
N ALA A 6 -3.79 6.59 27.56
CA ALA A 6 -3.83 6.45 29.02
C ALA A 6 -5.27 6.31 29.56
N VAL A 7 -6.22 7.07 29.00
CA VAL A 7 -7.62 7.06 29.44
C VAL A 7 -8.41 5.92 28.79
N ALA A 8 -8.08 5.56 27.55
CA ALA A 8 -8.71 4.47 26.81
C ALA A 8 -7.63 3.57 26.16
N PRO A 9 -7.03 2.64 26.92
CA PRO A 9 -5.94 1.78 26.43
C PRO A 9 -6.31 0.85 25.27
N THR A 10 -7.60 0.68 25.00
CA THR A 10 -8.14 -0.14 23.91
C THR A 10 -8.56 0.68 22.69
N TYR A 11 -8.41 2.01 22.72
CA TYR A 11 -8.73 2.85 21.56
C TYR A 11 -7.64 2.72 20.49
N ALA A 12 -7.82 1.74 19.59
CA ALA A 12 -6.83 1.32 18.61
C ALA A 12 -6.30 2.47 17.73
N GLU A 13 -7.18 3.32 17.21
CA GLU A 13 -6.82 4.42 16.29
C GLU A 13 -5.84 5.43 16.92
N ALA A 14 -5.90 5.63 18.24
CA ALA A 14 -4.94 6.49 18.93
C ALA A 14 -3.51 5.95 18.82
N TYR A 15 -3.32 4.63 18.79
CA TYR A 15 -2.02 4.02 18.56
C TYR A 15 -1.55 4.17 17.12
N ASN A 16 -2.44 4.03 16.13
CA ASN A 16 -2.08 4.32 14.73
C ASN A 16 -1.58 5.77 14.58
N ASN A 17 -2.27 6.72 15.20
CA ASN A 17 -1.89 8.13 15.11
C ASN A 17 -0.61 8.43 15.90
N LEU A 18 -0.35 7.75 17.02
CA LEU A 18 0.94 7.82 17.72
C LEU A 18 2.07 7.27 16.86
N GLY A 19 1.83 6.16 16.15
CA GLY A 19 2.81 5.60 15.22
C GLY A 19 3.23 6.62 14.15
N TRP A 20 2.26 7.36 13.60
CA TRP A 20 2.54 8.46 12.67
C TRP A 20 3.36 9.59 13.28
N LEU A 21 3.08 9.97 14.53
CA LEU A 21 3.88 11.02 15.19
C LEU A 21 5.32 10.58 15.43
N PHE A 22 5.54 9.34 15.87
CA PHE A 22 6.89 8.81 16.03
C PHE A 22 7.62 8.67 14.69
N TRP A 23 6.90 8.26 13.65
CA TRP A 23 7.41 8.22 12.28
C TRP A 23 7.94 9.57 11.82
N ASP A 24 7.14 10.63 12.00
CA ASP A 24 7.49 12.01 11.62
C ASP A 24 8.72 12.53 12.39
N GLN A 25 8.92 12.03 13.62
CA GLN A 25 10.10 12.30 14.44
C GLN A 25 11.34 11.45 14.07
N GLY A 26 11.20 10.49 13.15
CA GLY A 26 12.24 9.53 12.78
C GLY A 26 12.44 8.39 13.79
N ASP A 27 11.62 8.30 14.83
CA ASP A 27 11.63 7.20 15.80
C ASP A 27 10.84 6.01 15.26
N LEU A 28 11.46 5.30 14.30
CA LEU A 28 10.86 4.18 13.60
C LEU A 28 10.57 2.99 14.53
N GLU A 29 11.37 2.82 15.57
CA GLU A 29 11.21 1.74 16.54
C GLU A 29 9.91 1.93 17.34
N GLN A 30 9.68 3.15 17.86
CA GLN A 30 8.41 3.48 18.52
C GLN A 30 7.24 3.45 17.54
N ALA A 31 7.41 3.93 16.31
CA ALA A 31 6.37 3.90 15.30
C ALA A 31 5.86 2.47 15.06
N LEU A 32 6.77 1.53 14.84
CA LEU A 32 6.46 0.11 14.64
C LEU A 32 5.71 -0.48 15.84
N ARG A 33 6.16 -0.22 17.07
CA ARG A 33 5.46 -0.67 18.29
C ARG A 33 4.03 -0.16 18.39
N MET A 34 3.80 1.10 18.05
CA MET A 34 2.46 1.69 18.09
C MET A 34 1.56 1.09 17.02
N TYR A 35 2.06 0.87 15.80
CA TYR A 35 1.29 0.19 14.75
C TYR A 35 0.95 -1.25 15.15
N GLU A 36 1.90 -1.99 15.72
CA GLU A 36 1.67 -3.35 16.22
C GLU A 36 0.58 -3.39 17.29
N ARG A 37 0.64 -2.46 18.25
CA ARG A 37 -0.42 -2.34 19.26
C ARG A 37 -1.78 -2.03 18.65
N CYS A 38 -1.84 -1.18 17.63
CA CYS A 38 -3.08 -0.92 16.91
C CYS A 38 -3.61 -2.17 16.20
N ILE A 39 -2.73 -2.97 15.60
CA ILE A 39 -3.09 -4.22 14.89
C ILE A 39 -3.60 -5.29 15.86
N GLU A 40 -3.02 -5.38 17.07
CA GLU A 40 -3.52 -6.28 18.12
C GLU A 40 -4.96 -5.93 18.54
N LEU A 41 -5.24 -4.63 18.71
CA LEU A 41 -6.55 -4.14 19.17
C LEU A 41 -7.61 -4.15 18.06
N ALA A 42 -7.21 -3.87 16.82
CA ALA A 42 -8.09 -3.78 15.66
C ALA A 42 -7.51 -4.58 14.48
N PRO A 43 -7.57 -5.93 14.55
CA PRO A 43 -6.95 -6.82 13.57
C PRO A 43 -7.41 -6.56 12.11
N ASN A 44 -8.64 -6.14 11.90
CA ASN A 44 -9.19 -5.93 10.56
C ASN A 44 -8.94 -4.52 10.02
N SER A 45 -8.25 -3.65 10.78
CA SER A 45 -7.90 -2.31 10.32
C SER A 45 -6.71 -2.34 9.36
N LYS A 46 -6.93 -1.88 8.12
CA LYS A 46 -5.91 -1.90 7.05
C LYS A 46 -4.83 -0.85 7.26
N ASN A 47 -5.22 0.36 7.67
CA ASN A 47 -4.34 1.52 7.83
C ASN A 47 -3.09 1.26 8.69
N PRO A 48 -3.17 0.77 9.96
CA PRO A 48 -1.99 0.56 10.78
C PRO A 48 -1.07 -0.52 10.20
N SER A 49 -1.63 -1.53 9.52
CA SER A 49 -0.84 -2.56 8.87
C SER A 49 -0.08 -1.98 7.66
N GLN A 50 -0.72 -1.14 6.84
CA GLN A 50 -0.06 -0.45 5.73
C GLN A 50 1.03 0.51 6.22
N ASN A 51 0.76 1.29 7.26
CA ASN A 51 1.74 2.20 7.85
C ASN A 51 2.94 1.43 8.42
N ARG A 52 2.71 0.27 9.05
CA ARG A 52 3.78 -0.63 9.48
C ARG A 52 4.61 -1.17 8.32
N LEU A 53 3.97 -1.59 7.22
CA LEU A 53 4.68 -2.08 6.03
C LEU A 53 5.56 -0.99 5.42
N LEU A 54 5.03 0.22 5.28
CA LEU A 54 5.83 1.38 4.88
C LEU A 54 7.00 1.54 5.86
N ALA A 55 6.74 1.42 7.16
CA ALA A 55 7.74 1.66 8.17
C ALA A 55 8.93 0.72 8.18
N LEU A 56 8.68 -0.56 7.90
CA LEU A 56 9.72 -1.57 7.77
C LEU A 56 10.72 -1.26 6.64
N ASN A 57 10.33 -0.51 5.60
CA ASN A 57 11.24 -0.17 4.50
C ASN A 57 12.29 0.90 4.88
N TYR A 58 12.06 1.66 5.95
CA TYR A 58 12.95 2.75 6.37
C TYR A 58 13.69 2.42 7.67
N ALA A 59 13.27 1.37 8.39
CA ALA A 59 13.90 0.95 9.62
C ALA A 59 15.31 0.39 9.34
N PRO A 60 16.37 0.89 10.00
CA PRO A 60 17.76 0.57 9.64
C PRO A 60 18.15 -0.89 9.91
N ASP A 61 17.53 -1.51 10.93
CA ASP A 61 17.89 -2.84 11.42
C ASP A 61 16.88 -3.93 11.01
N VAL A 62 16.13 -3.70 9.92
CA VAL A 62 15.13 -4.64 9.41
C VAL A 62 15.68 -5.39 8.21
N SER A 63 15.64 -6.73 8.27
CA SER A 63 16.08 -7.56 7.15
C SER A 63 15.11 -7.49 5.97
N PRO A 64 15.60 -7.53 4.71
CA PRO A 64 14.72 -7.59 3.54
C PRO A 64 13.75 -8.78 3.57
N GLN A 65 14.17 -9.90 4.17
CA GLN A 65 13.34 -11.08 4.35
C GLN A 65 12.13 -10.80 5.26
N LEU A 66 12.34 -10.08 6.36
CA LEU A 66 11.25 -9.67 7.25
C LEU A 66 10.28 -8.72 6.54
N VAL A 67 10.79 -7.77 5.74
CA VAL A 67 9.95 -6.89 4.92
C VAL A 67 9.08 -7.72 3.97
N TYR A 68 9.69 -8.65 3.25
CA TYR A 68 8.98 -9.54 2.32
C TYR A 68 7.89 -10.36 3.01
N GLU A 69 8.21 -11.00 4.13
CA GLU A 69 7.28 -11.83 4.89
C GLU A 69 6.11 -11.00 5.43
N ALA A 70 6.38 -9.79 5.92
CA ALA A 70 5.34 -8.89 6.39
C ALA A 70 4.35 -8.49 5.27
N HIS A 71 4.86 -8.17 4.07
CA HIS A 71 4.02 -7.85 2.92
C HIS A 71 3.19 -9.05 2.47
N ARG A 72 3.79 -10.25 2.46
CA ARG A 72 3.08 -11.49 2.12
C ARG A 72 1.95 -11.79 3.12
N ALA A 73 2.24 -11.69 4.41
CA ALA A 73 1.24 -11.90 5.47
C ALA A 73 0.08 -10.89 5.38
N TRP A 74 0.36 -9.62 5.07
CA TRP A 74 -0.67 -8.61 4.83
C TRP A 74 -1.56 -8.98 3.64
N ALA A 75 -0.94 -9.39 2.52
CA ALA A 75 -1.68 -9.80 1.33
C ALA A 75 -2.57 -11.02 1.63
N GLU A 76 -2.05 -12.06 2.28
CA GLU A 76 -2.83 -13.25 2.67
C GLU A 76 -4.01 -12.91 3.58
N ARG A 77 -3.86 -11.91 4.45
CA ARG A 77 -4.90 -11.47 5.38
C ARG A 77 -6.03 -10.74 4.68
N PHE A 78 -5.70 -9.73 3.87
CA PHE A 78 -6.70 -8.80 3.32
C PHE A 78 -7.15 -9.13 1.89
N SER A 79 -6.41 -9.96 1.15
CA SER A 79 -6.86 -10.43 -0.17
C SER A 79 -8.00 -11.43 -0.07
N ARG A 80 -8.20 -12.10 1.07
CA ARG A 80 -9.35 -13.01 1.25
C ARG A 80 -10.71 -12.29 1.22
N GLU A 81 -10.73 -11.01 1.58
CA GLU A 81 -11.94 -10.16 1.45
C GLU A 81 -12.21 -9.80 -0.01
N LEU A 82 -11.18 -9.79 -0.83
CA LEU A 82 -11.32 -9.62 -2.26
C LEU A 82 -11.73 -10.99 -2.81
N GLY A 83 -12.98 -11.11 -3.24
CA GLY A 83 -13.41 -12.29 -3.99
C GLY A 83 -12.45 -12.59 -5.15
N PRO A 84 -12.48 -13.81 -5.73
CA PRO A 84 -11.68 -14.10 -6.91
C PRO A 84 -11.89 -12.98 -7.94
N PRO A 85 -10.83 -12.54 -8.65
CA PRO A 85 -10.99 -11.52 -9.68
C PRO A 85 -12.10 -11.97 -10.61
N CYS A 86 -13.14 -11.13 -10.72
CA CYS A 86 -14.29 -11.43 -11.56
C CYS A 86 -13.81 -11.48 -13.01
N SER A 87 -13.59 -12.68 -13.51
CA SER A 87 -13.25 -12.94 -14.91
C SER A 87 -14.49 -13.03 -15.79
N ASP A 88 -15.70 -12.95 -15.20
CA ASP A 88 -16.94 -13.02 -15.95
C ASP A 88 -17.01 -11.85 -16.94
N GLY A 89 -17.10 -12.19 -18.23
CA GLY A 89 -17.11 -11.20 -19.31
C GLY A 89 -15.74 -10.63 -19.68
N TRP A 90 -14.64 -11.01 -19.00
CA TRP A 90 -13.31 -10.74 -19.53
C TRP A 90 -13.11 -11.65 -20.75
N PRO A 91 -12.94 -11.10 -21.97
CA PRO A 91 -12.60 -11.94 -23.09
C PRO A 91 -11.31 -12.68 -22.72
N LEU A 92 -11.31 -14.01 -22.86
CA LEU A 92 -10.08 -14.80 -22.80
C LEU A 92 -9.08 -14.05 -23.66
N LEU A 93 -8.06 -13.47 -23.04
CA LEU A 93 -7.06 -12.64 -23.71
C LEU A 93 -6.32 -13.56 -24.68
N ARG A 94 -6.83 -13.69 -25.90
CA ARG A 94 -6.08 -14.33 -26.97
C ARG A 94 -4.86 -13.45 -27.19
N ARG A 95 -3.69 -14.07 -27.07
CA ARG A 95 -2.43 -13.49 -27.49
C ARG A 95 -2.47 -13.40 -29.01
N GLU A 96 -3.10 -12.35 -29.50
CA GLU A 96 -3.11 -11.99 -30.91
C GLU A 96 -1.88 -11.12 -31.17
N VAL A 97 -1.02 -11.59 -32.06
CA VAL A 97 0.15 -10.83 -32.50
C VAL A 97 -0.32 -9.70 -33.41
N GLY A 98 0.18 -8.48 -33.19
CA GLY A 98 -0.14 -7.31 -34.01
C GLY A 98 -1.35 -6.48 -33.56
N ARG A 99 -2.07 -6.89 -32.50
CA ARG A 99 -3.08 -6.00 -31.88
C ARG A 99 -2.44 -4.99 -30.95
N ARG A 100 -3.10 -3.86 -30.79
CA ARG A 100 -2.76 -2.86 -29.76
C ARG A 100 -2.92 -3.44 -28.36
N LEU A 101 -1.92 -3.21 -27.51
CA LEU A 101 -1.96 -3.59 -26.11
C LEU A 101 -2.70 -2.53 -25.31
N ARG A 102 -3.72 -2.95 -24.56
CA ARG A 102 -4.45 -2.08 -23.62
C ARG A 102 -3.77 -2.13 -22.27
N VAL A 103 -3.34 -0.98 -21.76
CA VAL A 103 -2.66 -0.85 -20.47
C VAL A 103 -3.41 0.17 -19.63
N GLY A 104 -3.87 -0.26 -18.45
CA GLY A 104 -4.49 0.62 -17.45
C GLY A 104 -3.48 0.94 -16.36
N TYR A 105 -3.29 2.23 -16.06
CA TYR A 105 -2.57 2.67 -14.87
C TYR A 105 -3.58 3.11 -13.83
N ILE A 106 -3.46 2.59 -12.61
CA ILE A 106 -4.34 2.96 -11.49
C ILE A 106 -3.46 3.57 -10.43
N SER A 107 -3.62 4.87 -10.18
CA SER A 107 -2.94 5.57 -9.10
C SER A 107 -3.81 6.72 -8.59
N PRO A 108 -3.93 6.90 -7.26
CA PRO A 108 -4.56 8.10 -6.72
C PRO A 108 -3.67 9.34 -6.90
N ASP A 109 -2.42 9.17 -7.33
CA ASP A 109 -1.38 10.21 -7.30
C ASP A 109 -1.14 10.90 -8.65
N PHE A 110 -2.10 10.81 -9.58
CA PHE A 110 -2.08 11.55 -10.84
C PHE A 110 -2.43 13.05 -10.67
N PHE A 111 -1.73 13.72 -9.75
CA PHE A 111 -1.72 15.17 -9.52
C PHE A 111 -0.26 15.65 -9.38
N HIS A 112 0.00 16.81 -8.77
CA HIS A 112 1.38 17.27 -8.51
C HIS A 112 2.08 16.40 -7.45
N HIS A 113 2.54 15.21 -7.86
CA HIS A 113 3.17 14.19 -7.05
C HIS A 113 4.31 13.51 -7.83
N SER A 114 5.23 12.85 -7.13
CA SER A 114 6.39 12.17 -7.72
C SER A 114 5.98 11.15 -8.79
N VAL A 115 4.90 10.39 -8.55
CA VAL A 115 4.33 9.44 -9.51
C VAL A 115 4.07 10.11 -10.85
N SER A 116 3.35 11.24 -10.86
CA SER A 116 3.07 12.01 -12.08
C SER A 116 4.33 12.43 -12.81
N PHE A 117 5.33 12.99 -12.11
CA PHE A 117 6.56 13.46 -12.74
C PHE A 117 7.32 12.34 -13.47
N PHE A 118 7.35 11.14 -12.88
CA PHE A 118 8.00 9.99 -13.52
C PHE A 118 7.14 9.36 -14.61
N THR A 119 5.81 9.40 -14.49
CA THR A 119 4.92 8.81 -15.49
C THR A 119 4.61 9.72 -16.67
N GLN A 120 4.77 11.05 -16.53
CA GLN A 120 4.35 12.03 -17.55
C GLN A 120 4.98 11.72 -18.91
N CYS A 121 6.31 11.58 -18.96
CA CYS A 121 7.01 11.29 -20.21
C CYS A 121 6.56 9.96 -20.83
N LEU A 122 6.36 8.94 -20.00
CA LEU A 122 5.88 7.63 -20.46
C LEU A 122 4.50 7.76 -21.11
N LEU A 123 3.58 8.48 -20.46
CA LEU A 123 2.21 8.64 -20.94
C LEU A 123 2.17 9.52 -22.20
N GLU A 124 2.98 10.58 -22.27
CA GLU A 124 2.98 11.53 -23.38
C GLU A 124 3.66 10.98 -24.65
N PHE A 125 4.82 10.36 -24.49
CA PHE A 125 5.70 9.92 -25.58
C PHE A 125 5.65 8.42 -25.87
N ARG A 126 4.67 7.70 -25.31
CA ARG A 126 4.42 6.29 -25.66
C ARG A 126 4.22 6.07 -27.16
N ASP A 127 4.51 4.85 -27.60
CA ASP A 127 4.06 4.35 -28.89
C ASP A 127 2.53 4.30 -28.95
N LYS A 128 1.94 5.27 -29.64
CA LYS A 128 0.49 5.39 -29.82
C LYS A 128 -0.04 4.45 -30.89
N GLU A 129 0.80 3.74 -31.64
CA GLU A 129 0.39 2.74 -32.63
C GLU A 129 0.28 1.35 -32.01
N GLY A 130 1.17 1.02 -31.07
CA GLY A 130 1.19 -0.25 -30.35
C GLY A 130 0.35 -0.30 -29.07
N PHE A 131 0.02 0.84 -28.45
CA PHE A 131 -0.59 0.86 -27.11
C PHE A 131 -1.80 1.79 -26.98
N ASP A 132 -2.85 1.27 -26.33
CA ASP A 132 -4.00 2.02 -25.81
C ASP A 132 -3.85 2.18 -24.30
N ILE A 133 -3.81 3.43 -23.82
CA ILE A 133 -3.61 3.73 -22.41
C ILE A 133 -4.89 4.24 -21.78
N PHE A 134 -5.16 3.74 -20.57
CA PHE A 134 -6.27 4.13 -19.71
C PHE A 134 -5.70 4.58 -18.35
N LEU A 135 -6.24 5.66 -17.80
CA LEU A 135 -5.93 6.20 -16.48
C LEU A 135 -7.16 6.10 -15.58
#